data_AF-A0A951WV34-F1
#
_entry.id   AF-A0A951WV34-F1
#
_cell.length_a   1.000
_cell.length_b   1.000
_cell.length_c   1.000
_cell.angle_alpha   90.00
_cell.angle_beta   90.00
_cell.angle_gamma   90.00
#
_symmetry.space_group_name_H-M   'P 1'
#
loop_
_entity.id
_entity.type
_entity.pdbx_description
1 polymer ?
#
loop_
_entity_poly.entity_id
_entity_poly.type
_entity_poly.pdbx_seq_one_letter_code
_entity_poly.pdbx_strand_id
1 'polypeptide(L)'
;MTKRLILAAVLVLSTLAGAFGVASAQDTPAVGEYAGVVESFDGTTLMVSGLTFQADTADIDDSVTMQVGELVEVKFVASAGALTAYNVDDVEVGDDAIATVGEITGSLEMVDAASAVIAGLTFDISHARVDDDVVLVSGTLVEIDFIYNASLFGFRISAGDPEDLNDPFDDMDDDDETASITGAIEALDATSMTVAGLVFNIATAHIDDDGTLAVGVVVEVEYVVESDGSLRALDVDFKDDDDADDSDDDDSDDDDAYGDDDHISGVVQSISGTMIVVEGMTFDISRASIDDDGTLAVGTFVEIEYVTLSDGSLLALEVEFEDDDLDEDDD
;
A
#
# COMPACT_ATOMS: atom_id res chain seq x y z
N MET A 1 -65.57 31.76 1.97
CA MET A 1 -64.16 31.34 2.09
C MET A 1 -64.10 29.87 1.72
N THR A 2 -63.68 29.60 0.48
CA THR A 2 -63.89 28.33 -0.22
C THR A 2 -62.62 27.50 -0.11
N LYS A 3 -62.72 26.33 0.53
CA LYS A 3 -61.62 25.34 0.66
C LYS A 3 -61.21 24.86 -0.73
N ARG A 4 -59.93 25.04 -1.09
CA ARG A 4 -59.30 24.39 -2.25
C ARG A 4 -58.62 23.10 -1.78
N LEU A 5 -59.13 21.98 -2.28
CA LEU A 5 -58.50 20.67 -2.25
C LEU A 5 -57.37 20.70 -3.30
N ILE A 6 -56.11 20.49 -2.88
CA ILE A 6 -55.01 20.23 -3.81
C ILE A 6 -54.81 18.72 -3.84
N LEU A 7 -55.08 18.13 -5.01
CA LEU A 7 -54.85 16.75 -5.36
C LEU A 7 -53.35 16.61 -5.69
N ALA A 8 -52.57 15.94 -4.84
CA ALA A 8 -51.19 15.57 -5.18
C ALA A 8 -51.22 14.28 -6.02
N ALA A 9 -50.86 14.41 -7.29
CA ALA A 9 -50.68 13.29 -8.18
C ALA A 9 -49.39 12.53 -7.81
N VAL A 10 -49.54 11.27 -7.39
CA VAL A 10 -48.42 10.33 -7.24
C VAL A 10 -48.02 9.88 -8.63
N LEU A 11 -46.90 10.41 -9.14
CA LEU A 11 -46.25 9.93 -10.34
C LEU A 11 -45.38 8.72 -9.95
N VAL A 12 -45.89 7.51 -10.20
CA VAL A 12 -45.10 6.28 -10.11
C VAL A 12 -44.17 6.24 -11.33
N LEU A 13 -42.91 6.60 -11.13
CA LEU A 13 -41.86 6.38 -12.12
C LEU A 13 -41.39 4.93 -11.97
N SER A 14 -41.99 4.03 -12.74
CA SER A 14 -41.54 2.64 -12.88
C SER A 14 -40.25 2.63 -13.71
N THR A 15 -39.10 2.54 -13.05
CA THR A 15 -37.85 2.23 -13.74
C THR A 15 -37.88 0.78 -14.19
N LEU A 16 -37.77 0.63 -15.51
CA LEU A 16 -37.69 -0.61 -16.25
C LEU A 16 -36.41 -1.32 -15.81
N ALA A 17 -36.55 -2.39 -15.01
CA ALA A 17 -35.47 -3.34 -14.77
C ALA A 17 -35.20 -4.07 -16.10
N GLY A 18 -34.31 -3.50 -16.90
CA GLY A 18 -33.71 -4.19 -18.04
C GLY A 18 -33.01 -5.42 -17.50
N ALA A 19 -33.47 -6.59 -17.92
CA ALA A 19 -32.73 -7.83 -17.78
C ALA A 19 -31.43 -7.68 -18.60
N PHE A 20 -30.39 -7.15 -17.98
CA PHE A 20 -29.04 -7.42 -18.41
C PHE A 20 -28.90 -8.94 -18.31
N GLY A 21 -28.70 -9.59 -19.46
CA GLY A 21 -28.15 -10.93 -19.43
C GLY A 21 -26.87 -10.83 -18.62
N VAL A 22 -26.83 -11.54 -17.50
CA VAL A 22 -25.56 -11.87 -16.85
C VAL A 22 -24.76 -12.57 -17.94
N ALA A 23 -23.86 -11.82 -18.60
CA ALA A 23 -22.70 -12.42 -19.19
C ALA A 23 -22.14 -13.28 -18.07
N SER A 24 -21.99 -14.58 -18.33
CA SER A 24 -21.22 -15.44 -17.44
C SER A 24 -19.94 -14.68 -17.15
N ALA A 25 -19.72 -14.27 -15.90
CA ALA A 25 -18.41 -13.84 -15.45
C ALA A 25 -17.45 -14.88 -16.03
N GLN A 26 -16.57 -14.42 -16.91
CA GLN A 26 -15.58 -15.31 -17.47
C GLN A 26 -14.75 -15.69 -16.25
N ASP A 27 -14.83 -16.96 -15.86
CA ASP A 27 -14.06 -17.56 -14.77
C ASP A 27 -12.61 -17.61 -15.24
N THR A 28 -12.03 -16.41 -15.33
CA THR A 28 -10.64 -16.19 -15.70
C THR A 28 -9.88 -16.40 -14.39
N PRO A 29 -9.06 -17.45 -14.30
CA PRO A 29 -8.27 -17.67 -13.10
C PRO A 29 -7.34 -16.49 -12.88
N ALA A 30 -7.03 -16.24 -11.61
CA ALA A 30 -5.98 -15.34 -11.17
C ALA A 30 -4.88 -16.16 -10.51
N VAL A 31 -3.66 -15.64 -10.53
CA VAL A 31 -2.51 -16.25 -9.87
C VAL A 31 -2.00 -15.31 -8.81
N GLY A 32 -1.29 -15.82 -7.81
CA GLY A 32 -0.75 -14.99 -6.76
C GLY A 32 0.07 -15.76 -5.77
N GLU A 33 0.70 -15.02 -4.88
CA GLU A 33 1.60 -15.50 -3.85
C GLU A 33 1.13 -14.97 -2.49
N TYR A 34 1.36 -15.75 -1.44
CA TYR A 34 0.93 -15.38 -0.10
C TYR A 34 1.85 -15.99 0.95
N ALA A 35 2.58 -15.12 1.64
CA ALA A 35 3.44 -15.51 2.75
C ALA A 35 2.64 -15.53 4.06
N GLY A 36 2.86 -16.55 4.89
CA GLY A 36 2.30 -16.56 6.22
C GLY A 36 2.57 -17.82 7.03
N VAL A 37 2.09 -17.80 8.27
CA VAL A 37 2.30 -18.88 9.22
C VAL A 37 1.28 -20.01 9.03
N VAL A 38 1.76 -21.24 8.91
CA VAL A 38 0.93 -22.46 8.89
C VAL A 38 0.15 -22.58 10.20
N GLU A 39 -1.17 -22.63 10.10
CA GLU A 39 -2.08 -22.84 11.24
C GLU A 39 -2.61 -24.26 11.28
N SER A 40 -2.80 -24.89 10.12
CA SER A 40 -3.14 -26.30 10.01
C SER A 40 -2.88 -26.85 8.61
N PHE A 41 -2.48 -28.12 8.53
CA PHE A 41 -2.42 -28.88 7.29
C PHE A 41 -2.92 -30.30 7.53
N ASP A 42 -3.83 -30.78 6.68
CA ASP A 42 -4.38 -32.15 6.78
C ASP A 42 -4.05 -33.05 5.57
N GLY A 43 -3.19 -32.59 4.68
CA GLY A 43 -2.83 -33.26 3.43
C GLY A 43 -3.76 -32.92 2.25
N THR A 44 -4.85 -32.19 2.48
CA THR A 44 -5.76 -31.72 1.43
C THR A 44 -6.08 -30.24 1.53
N THR A 45 -6.09 -29.70 2.75
CA THR A 45 -6.35 -28.30 3.02
C THR A 45 -5.22 -27.75 3.87
N LEU A 46 -4.67 -26.62 3.43
CA LEU A 46 -3.66 -25.84 4.13
C LEU A 46 -4.30 -24.53 4.59
N MET A 47 -4.11 -24.18 5.86
CA MET A 47 -4.52 -22.90 6.41
C MET A 47 -3.27 -22.11 6.80
N VAL A 48 -3.07 -20.96 6.18
CA VAL A 48 -1.92 -20.08 6.38
C VAL A 48 -2.44 -18.71 6.80
N SER A 49 -2.16 -18.32 8.04
CA SER A 49 -2.58 -17.05 8.64
C SER A 49 -4.04 -16.66 8.31
N GLY A 50 -4.97 -17.60 8.45
CA GLY A 50 -6.39 -17.44 8.21
C GLY A 50 -6.87 -17.63 6.77
N LEU A 51 -6.00 -17.59 5.76
CA LEU A 51 -6.36 -18.00 4.38
C LEU A 51 -6.34 -19.53 4.25
N THR A 52 -7.29 -20.05 3.47
CA THR A 52 -7.48 -21.50 3.27
C THR A 52 -7.24 -21.87 1.82
N PHE A 53 -6.30 -22.77 1.59
CA PHE A 53 -5.89 -23.27 0.29
C PHE A 53 -6.26 -24.75 0.15
N GLN A 54 -6.76 -25.13 -1.03
CA GLN A 54 -6.78 -26.54 -1.45
C GLN A 54 -5.35 -26.93 -1.85
N ALA A 55 -4.78 -27.93 -1.20
CA ALA A 55 -3.37 -28.29 -1.32
C ALA A 55 -3.18 -29.79 -1.63
N ASP A 56 -4.22 -30.49 -2.08
CA ASP A 56 -4.15 -31.93 -2.40
C ASP A 56 -3.29 -32.24 -3.64
N THR A 57 -3.03 -31.22 -4.46
CA THR A 57 -2.16 -31.27 -5.64
C THR A 57 -0.96 -30.34 -5.57
N ALA A 58 -0.75 -29.65 -4.45
CA ALA A 58 0.39 -28.75 -4.30
C ALA A 58 1.70 -29.56 -4.35
N ASP A 59 2.67 -29.05 -5.08
CA ASP A 59 4.07 -29.40 -4.85
C ASP A 59 4.50 -28.73 -3.54
N ILE A 60 5.19 -29.46 -2.68
CA ILE A 60 5.62 -28.96 -1.38
C ILE A 60 7.12 -29.19 -1.36
N ASP A 61 7.90 -28.12 -1.19
CA ASP A 61 9.35 -28.25 -1.15
C ASP A 61 9.75 -29.25 -0.04
N ASP A 62 10.79 -30.04 -0.32
CA ASP A 62 11.35 -31.00 0.63
C ASP A 62 11.89 -30.31 1.91
N SER A 63 12.14 -29.00 1.88
CA SER A 63 12.51 -28.15 3.02
C SER A 63 11.33 -27.88 3.97
N VAL A 64 10.11 -27.77 3.45
CA VAL A 64 8.91 -27.40 4.23
C VAL A 64 8.41 -28.58 5.05
N THR A 65 8.30 -28.41 6.37
CA THR A 65 7.87 -29.48 7.27
C THR A 65 6.35 -29.53 7.51
N MET A 66 5.62 -28.52 7.05
CA MET A 66 4.18 -28.30 7.25
C MET A 66 3.74 -28.32 8.73
N GLN A 67 4.59 -27.82 9.62
CA GLN A 67 4.29 -27.74 11.04
C GLN A 67 3.54 -26.46 11.38
N VAL A 68 2.60 -26.55 12.32
CA VAL A 68 1.92 -25.35 12.84
C VAL A 68 2.95 -24.40 13.44
N GLY A 69 2.94 -23.14 12.99
CA GLY A 69 3.90 -22.12 13.38
C GLY A 69 5.05 -21.90 12.39
N GLU A 70 5.17 -22.71 11.35
CA GLU A 70 6.14 -22.54 10.26
C GLU A 70 5.70 -21.41 9.32
N LEU A 71 6.62 -20.53 8.95
CA LEU A 71 6.39 -19.51 7.93
C LEU A 71 6.58 -20.17 6.57
N VAL A 72 5.63 -19.98 5.66
CA VAL A 72 5.66 -20.55 4.31
C VAL A 72 5.17 -19.52 3.32
N GLU A 73 5.63 -19.62 2.09
CA GLU A 73 5.06 -18.94 0.96
C GLU A 73 4.16 -19.92 0.22
N VAL A 74 2.92 -19.52 -0.02
CA VAL A 74 1.97 -20.30 -0.79
C VAL A 74 1.75 -19.58 -2.09
N LYS A 75 2.20 -20.20 -3.16
CA LYS A 75 1.84 -19.75 -4.48
C LYS A 75 0.57 -20.49 -4.92
N PHE A 76 -0.40 -19.75 -5.46
CA PHE A 76 -1.75 -20.24 -5.66
C PHE A 76 -2.41 -19.78 -6.98
N VAL A 77 -3.44 -20.54 -7.38
CA VAL A 77 -4.41 -20.12 -8.38
C VAL A 77 -5.75 -19.87 -7.71
N ALA A 78 -6.32 -18.68 -7.93
CA ALA A 78 -7.66 -18.32 -7.53
C ALA A 78 -8.66 -18.53 -8.68
N SER A 79 -9.79 -19.17 -8.39
CA SER A 79 -10.91 -19.30 -9.32
C SER A 79 -12.22 -19.46 -8.55
N ALA A 80 -13.23 -18.67 -8.92
CA ALA A 80 -14.56 -18.64 -8.29
C ALA A 80 -14.54 -18.55 -6.75
N GLY A 81 -13.57 -17.80 -6.19
CA GLY A 81 -13.36 -17.57 -4.76
C GLY A 81 -12.68 -18.73 -4.02
N ALA A 82 -12.22 -19.77 -4.73
CA ALA A 82 -11.41 -20.84 -4.17
C ALA A 82 -9.93 -20.61 -4.48
N LEU A 83 -9.07 -20.79 -3.47
CA LEU A 83 -7.62 -20.77 -3.61
C LEU A 83 -7.12 -22.22 -3.72
N THR A 84 -6.40 -22.53 -4.80
CA THR A 84 -5.73 -23.82 -4.99
C THR A 84 -4.24 -23.57 -4.93
N ALA A 85 -3.59 -24.06 -3.87
CA ALA A 85 -2.13 -24.07 -3.78
C ALA A 85 -1.59 -25.02 -4.83
N TYR A 86 -0.55 -24.58 -5.53
CA TYR A 86 0.15 -25.42 -6.51
C TYR A 86 1.62 -25.62 -6.10
N ASN A 87 2.19 -24.69 -5.36
CA ASN A 87 3.50 -24.80 -4.73
C ASN A 87 3.43 -24.24 -3.30
N VAL A 88 4.20 -24.83 -2.39
CA VAL A 88 4.43 -24.27 -1.05
C VAL A 88 5.92 -24.42 -0.74
N ASP A 89 6.58 -23.28 -0.57
CA ASP A 89 8.01 -23.18 -0.33
C ASP A 89 8.28 -22.69 1.11
N ASP A 90 9.49 -23.00 1.58
CA ASP A 90 9.98 -22.50 2.87
C ASP A 90 10.42 -21.06 2.64
N VAL A 91 10.01 -20.17 3.53
CA VAL A 91 10.51 -18.80 3.50
C VAL A 91 11.85 -18.82 4.24
N GLU A 92 12.95 -18.63 3.52
CA GLU A 92 14.24 -18.61 4.19
C GLU A 92 14.28 -17.41 5.16
N VAL A 93 14.92 -17.61 6.31
CA VAL A 93 15.06 -16.54 7.30
C VAL A 93 16.01 -15.49 6.74
N GLY A 94 15.45 -14.44 6.13
CA GLY A 94 16.18 -13.45 5.37
C GLY A 94 15.54 -13.09 4.03
N ASP A 95 14.56 -13.86 3.57
CA ASP A 95 13.65 -13.46 2.48
C ASP A 95 12.56 -12.54 3.02
N ASP A 96 12.10 -11.64 2.18
CA ASP A 96 11.18 -10.56 2.56
C ASP A 96 9.71 -10.96 2.56
N ALA A 97 9.45 -12.27 2.60
CA ALA A 97 8.13 -12.81 2.72
C ALA A 97 7.52 -12.43 4.09
N ILE A 98 6.77 -11.32 4.10
CA ILE A 98 6.07 -10.80 5.26
C ILE A 98 4.85 -11.67 5.54
N ALA A 99 4.77 -12.22 6.75
CA ALA A 99 3.59 -12.97 7.15
C ALA A 99 2.31 -12.13 6.97
N THR A 100 1.32 -12.70 6.29
CA THR A 100 0.02 -12.12 5.93
C THR A 100 -0.03 -11.18 4.74
N VAL A 101 1.10 -10.94 4.07
CA VAL A 101 1.14 -10.21 2.80
C VAL A 101 1.03 -11.21 1.65
N GLY A 102 0.39 -10.80 0.58
CA GLY A 102 0.40 -11.50 -0.68
C GLY A 102 0.09 -10.58 -1.84
N GLU A 103 0.24 -11.11 -3.02
CA GLU A 103 -0.01 -10.46 -4.30
C GLU A 103 -0.96 -11.32 -5.13
N ILE A 104 -1.72 -10.70 -6.01
CA ILE A 104 -2.61 -11.43 -6.91
C ILE A 104 -2.80 -10.68 -8.23
N THR A 105 -2.46 -11.36 -9.31
CA THR A 105 -2.60 -10.88 -10.68
C THR A 105 -3.82 -11.51 -11.35
N GLY A 106 -4.73 -10.66 -11.82
CA GLY A 106 -5.95 -11.13 -12.46
C GLY A 106 -6.83 -10.03 -13.05
N SER A 107 -7.81 -10.44 -13.84
CA SER A 107 -8.76 -9.50 -14.44
C SER A 107 -9.86 -9.08 -13.46
N LEU A 108 -10.12 -7.78 -13.37
CA LEU A 108 -11.23 -7.23 -12.58
C LEU A 108 -12.59 -7.74 -13.09
N GLU A 109 -13.29 -8.54 -12.29
CA GLU A 109 -14.67 -8.95 -12.57
C GLU A 109 -15.66 -7.82 -12.25
N MET A 110 -15.41 -7.14 -11.14
CA MET A 110 -16.19 -6.01 -10.64
C MET A 110 -15.22 -5.04 -9.96
N VAL A 111 -15.47 -3.75 -10.11
CA VAL A 111 -14.81 -2.73 -9.31
C VAL A 111 -15.78 -1.61 -9.02
N ASP A 112 -15.76 -1.12 -7.79
CA ASP A 112 -16.40 0.11 -7.35
C ASP A 112 -15.43 0.92 -6.48
N ALA A 113 -15.94 1.98 -5.83
CA ALA A 113 -15.11 2.90 -5.07
C ALA A 113 -14.47 2.30 -3.81
N ALA A 114 -14.89 1.12 -3.36
CA ALA A 114 -14.39 0.50 -2.13
C ALA A 114 -14.05 -0.98 -2.30
N SER A 115 -14.41 -1.60 -3.42
CA SER A 115 -14.22 -3.02 -3.62
C SER A 115 -13.78 -3.36 -5.04
N ALA A 116 -12.86 -4.31 -5.13
CA ALA A 116 -12.47 -4.98 -6.35
C ALA A 116 -12.77 -6.48 -6.22
N VAL A 117 -13.15 -7.12 -7.33
CA VAL A 117 -13.36 -8.55 -7.40
C VAL A 117 -12.46 -9.14 -8.47
N ILE A 118 -11.60 -10.08 -8.07
CA ILE A 118 -10.72 -10.86 -8.96
C ILE A 118 -10.96 -12.34 -8.68
N ALA A 119 -11.26 -13.12 -9.71
CA ALA A 119 -11.50 -14.56 -9.61
C ALA A 119 -12.47 -14.96 -8.48
N GLY A 120 -13.53 -14.18 -8.26
CA GLY A 120 -14.52 -14.34 -7.19
C GLY A 120 -14.06 -13.97 -5.76
N LEU A 121 -12.82 -13.55 -5.57
CA LEU A 121 -12.33 -12.96 -4.30
C LEU A 121 -12.70 -11.49 -4.24
N THR A 122 -13.11 -10.99 -3.07
CA THR A 122 -13.46 -9.59 -2.87
C THR A 122 -12.40 -8.92 -2.00
N PHE A 123 -11.78 -7.88 -2.55
CA PHE A 123 -10.80 -7.04 -1.87
C PHE A 123 -11.47 -5.74 -1.43
N ASP A 124 -11.24 -5.33 -0.19
CA ASP A 124 -11.47 -3.96 0.23
C ASP A 124 -10.33 -3.11 -0.32
N ILE A 125 -10.65 -2.21 -1.25
CA ILE A 125 -9.70 -1.29 -1.90
C ILE A 125 -10.02 0.16 -1.55
N SER A 126 -10.81 0.39 -0.49
CA SER A 126 -11.25 1.73 -0.09
C SER A 126 -10.11 2.70 0.24
N HIS A 127 -8.90 2.18 0.44
CA HIS A 127 -7.67 2.93 0.72
C HIS A 127 -6.49 2.44 -0.11
N ALA A 128 -6.73 1.71 -1.20
CA ALA A 128 -5.65 1.24 -2.06
C ALA A 128 -5.06 2.40 -2.87
N ARG A 129 -3.73 2.47 -2.98
CA ARG A 129 -3.06 3.25 -4.02
C ARG A 129 -3.30 2.56 -5.36
N VAL A 130 -3.58 3.34 -6.39
CA VAL A 130 -3.74 2.85 -7.76
C VAL A 130 -2.70 3.57 -8.60
N ASP A 131 -1.82 2.81 -9.24
CA ASP A 131 -0.76 3.39 -10.07
C ASP A 131 -1.37 4.17 -11.26
N ASP A 132 -0.70 5.24 -11.67
CA ASP A 132 -1.26 6.26 -12.57
C ASP A 132 -1.61 5.74 -13.98
N ASP A 133 -0.99 4.63 -14.37
CA ASP A 133 -1.22 3.94 -15.63
C ASP A 133 -2.38 2.93 -15.55
N VAL A 134 -2.98 2.72 -14.38
CA VAL A 134 -4.06 1.75 -14.15
C VAL A 134 -5.44 2.42 -14.20
N VAL A 135 -6.29 1.92 -15.09
CA VAL A 135 -7.71 2.31 -15.14
C VAL A 135 -8.58 1.18 -14.60
N LEU A 136 -9.14 1.38 -13.41
CA LEU A 136 -10.02 0.43 -12.75
C LEU A 136 -11.39 0.31 -13.45
N VAL A 137 -11.47 -0.62 -14.39
CA VAL A 137 -12.72 -1.03 -15.02
C VAL A 137 -12.78 -2.55 -15.11
N SER A 138 -13.99 -3.11 -15.18
CA SER A 138 -14.15 -4.54 -15.39
C SER A 138 -13.43 -5.00 -16.67
N GLY A 139 -12.62 -6.04 -16.53
CA GLY A 139 -11.78 -6.64 -17.57
C GLY A 139 -10.35 -6.09 -17.62
N THR A 140 -10.00 -5.05 -16.86
CA THR A 140 -8.60 -4.63 -16.70
C THR A 140 -7.83 -5.71 -15.98
N LEU A 141 -6.66 -6.08 -16.51
CA LEU A 141 -5.68 -6.92 -15.82
C LEU A 141 -4.92 -6.04 -14.83
N VAL A 142 -4.97 -6.42 -13.56
CA VAL A 142 -4.29 -5.71 -12.47
C VAL A 142 -3.58 -6.72 -11.59
N GLU A 143 -2.58 -6.24 -10.89
CA GLU A 143 -2.01 -6.88 -9.72
C GLU A 143 -2.48 -6.12 -8.48
N ILE A 144 -2.74 -6.85 -7.39
CA ILE A 144 -3.13 -6.25 -6.11
C ILE A 144 -2.23 -6.80 -5.02
N ASP A 145 -1.45 -5.92 -4.39
CA ASP A 145 -0.80 -6.23 -3.11
C ASP A 145 -1.84 -6.16 -2.00
N PHE A 146 -1.92 -7.21 -1.21
CA PHE A 146 -2.95 -7.36 -0.18
C PHE A 146 -2.42 -7.91 1.14
N ILE A 147 -3.18 -7.61 2.20
CA ILE A 147 -3.04 -8.24 3.51
C ILE A 147 -4.32 -8.99 3.84
N TYR A 148 -4.20 -10.14 4.51
CA TYR A 148 -5.35 -10.84 5.08
C TYR A 148 -5.50 -10.60 6.59
N ASN A 149 -6.59 -9.94 6.98
CA ASN A 149 -7.00 -9.79 8.38
C ASN A 149 -8.52 -9.97 8.52
N ALA A 150 -8.97 -11.23 8.47
CA ALA A 150 -10.37 -11.64 8.40
C ALA A 150 -11.13 -11.23 7.11
N SER A 151 -10.55 -10.32 6.33
CA SER A 151 -10.93 -9.91 4.97
C SER A 151 -9.64 -9.65 4.17
N LEU A 152 -9.73 -9.69 2.84
CA LEU A 152 -8.65 -9.27 1.95
C LEU A 152 -8.68 -7.74 1.83
N PHE A 153 -7.58 -7.09 2.19
CA PHE A 153 -7.39 -5.64 2.09
C PHE A 153 -6.31 -5.37 1.06
N GLY A 154 -6.68 -4.78 -0.08
CA GLY A 154 -5.72 -4.36 -1.10
C GLY A 154 -5.17 -2.98 -0.73
N PHE A 155 -3.86 -2.83 -0.73
CA PHE A 155 -3.20 -1.56 -0.39
C PHE A 155 -2.47 -0.92 -1.58
N ARG A 156 -2.13 -1.70 -2.61
CA ARG A 156 -1.61 -1.21 -3.89
C ARG A 156 -2.30 -1.93 -5.04
N ILE A 157 -2.50 -1.23 -6.15
CA ILE A 157 -3.01 -1.77 -7.41
C ILE A 157 -2.15 -1.23 -8.55
N SER A 158 -1.44 -2.14 -9.21
CA SER A 158 -0.53 -1.91 -10.33
C SER A 158 -1.09 -2.54 -11.62
N ALA A 159 -0.48 -2.22 -12.76
CA ALA A 159 -0.82 -2.87 -14.02
C ALA A 159 -0.28 -4.30 -13.99
N GLY A 160 -1.15 -5.31 -14.09
CA GLY A 160 -0.71 -6.71 -14.05
C GLY A 160 -0.06 -7.14 -15.37
N ASP A 161 0.95 -8.02 -15.31
CA ASP A 161 1.60 -8.56 -16.49
C ASP A 161 0.80 -9.75 -17.06
N PRO A 162 0.41 -9.75 -18.34
CA PRO A 162 -0.20 -10.93 -18.95
C PRO A 162 0.73 -12.15 -19.03
N GLU A 163 2.05 -12.01 -18.90
CA GLU A 163 3.00 -13.12 -18.83
C GLU A 163 2.80 -13.94 -17.54
N ASP A 164 2.53 -13.28 -16.40
CA ASP A 164 2.14 -13.94 -15.14
C ASP A 164 0.92 -14.86 -15.31
N LEU A 165 0.00 -14.55 -16.21
CA LEU A 165 -1.15 -15.44 -16.44
C LEU A 165 -0.85 -16.64 -17.34
N ASN A 166 0.19 -16.56 -18.16
CA ASN A 166 0.51 -17.57 -19.18
C ASN A 166 1.62 -18.53 -18.75
N ASP A 167 2.59 -18.01 -18.01
CA ASP A 167 3.64 -18.78 -17.40
C ASP A 167 3.86 -18.24 -15.98
N PRO A 168 2.90 -18.48 -15.08
CA PRO A 168 2.88 -17.80 -13.79
C PRO A 168 4.13 -17.96 -12.94
N PHE A 169 5.03 -18.87 -13.31
CA PHE A 169 6.17 -19.29 -12.48
C PHE A 169 7.42 -19.62 -13.33
N ASP A 170 7.66 -18.99 -14.49
CA ASP A 170 8.92 -19.19 -15.26
C ASP A 170 10.12 -18.43 -14.64
N ASP A 171 9.86 -17.60 -13.62
CA ASP A 171 10.82 -16.67 -13.00
C ASP A 171 11.52 -17.26 -11.77
N MET A 172 11.47 -18.58 -11.59
CA MET A 172 11.98 -19.34 -10.43
C MET A 172 13.50 -19.25 -10.17
N ASP A 173 14.25 -18.31 -10.74
CA ASP A 173 15.71 -18.26 -10.64
C ASP A 173 16.34 -16.89 -10.29
N ASP A 174 15.60 -15.79 -10.15
CA ASP A 174 16.25 -14.47 -9.96
C ASP A 174 15.90 -13.79 -8.61
N ASP A 175 16.83 -13.99 -7.66
CA ASP A 175 17.37 -13.07 -6.64
C ASP A 175 16.45 -12.45 -5.55
N ASP A 176 16.67 -12.91 -4.31
CA ASP A 176 16.50 -12.21 -3.01
C ASP A 176 15.69 -10.89 -3.07
N GLU A 177 14.36 -10.95 -3.09
CA GLU A 177 13.54 -9.75 -2.95
C GLU A 177 13.74 -9.19 -1.54
N THR A 178 14.33 -7.99 -1.45
CA THR A 178 14.34 -7.16 -0.24
C THR A 178 13.27 -6.06 -0.33
N ALA A 179 12.52 -5.86 0.74
CA ALA A 179 11.53 -4.82 0.94
C ALA A 179 12.25 -3.56 1.40
N SER A 180 11.94 -2.45 0.73
CA SER A 180 12.46 -1.15 1.10
C SER A 180 11.36 -0.24 1.65
N ILE A 181 11.76 0.70 2.50
CA ILE A 181 10.91 1.79 2.97
C ILE A 181 11.73 3.06 3.13
N THR A 182 11.19 4.16 2.61
CA THR A 182 11.82 5.48 2.70
C THR A 182 11.08 6.35 3.69
N GLY A 183 11.82 7.09 4.52
CA GLY A 183 11.25 8.08 5.42
C GLY A 183 12.26 8.65 6.42
N ALA A 184 11.84 9.67 7.16
CA ALA A 184 12.66 10.27 8.21
C ALA A 184 12.80 9.33 9.43
N ILE A 185 13.98 9.35 10.05
CA ILE A 185 14.22 8.64 11.31
C ILE A 185 13.43 9.33 12.44
N GLU A 186 12.37 8.71 12.92
CA GLU A 186 11.50 9.20 14.01
C GLU A 186 12.12 8.96 15.40
N ALA A 187 12.86 7.86 15.55
CA ALA A 187 13.55 7.51 16.77
C ALA A 187 14.82 6.73 16.47
N LEU A 188 15.87 7.01 17.22
CA LEU A 188 17.14 6.32 17.07
C LEU A 188 17.71 5.96 18.44
N ASP A 189 18.06 4.70 18.60
CA ASP A 189 18.87 4.23 19.72
C ASP A 189 20.12 3.48 19.24
N ALA A 190 20.83 2.82 20.15
CA ALA A 190 22.10 2.17 19.83
C ALA A 190 21.95 0.94 18.92
N THR A 191 20.75 0.38 18.79
CA THR A 191 20.48 -0.89 18.09
C THR A 191 19.18 -0.88 17.30
N SER A 192 18.37 0.16 17.39
CA SER A 192 17.14 0.29 16.61
C SER A 192 16.92 1.70 16.09
N MET A 193 16.20 1.77 14.99
CA MET A 193 15.79 2.95 14.27
C MET A 193 14.29 2.85 13.98
N THR A 194 13.56 3.94 14.09
CA THR A 194 12.15 3.99 13.71
C THR A 194 11.99 4.87 12.47
N VAL A 195 11.31 4.36 11.43
CA VAL A 195 10.98 5.08 10.20
C VAL A 195 9.53 4.75 9.84
N ALA A 196 8.70 5.74 9.54
CA ALA A 196 7.27 5.58 9.22
C ALA A 196 6.49 4.75 10.27
N GLY A 197 6.78 4.95 11.56
CA GLY A 197 6.20 4.23 12.69
C GLY A 197 6.65 2.78 12.86
N LEU A 198 7.55 2.28 12.00
CA LEU A 198 8.09 0.92 12.04
C LEU A 198 9.46 0.89 12.72
N VAL A 199 9.69 -0.08 13.61
CA VAL A 199 10.94 -0.19 14.40
C VAL A 199 11.85 -1.25 13.80
N PHE A 200 13.00 -0.82 13.29
CA PHE A 200 14.05 -1.62 12.68
C PHE A 200 15.20 -1.86 13.66
N ASN A 201 15.68 -3.09 13.75
CA ASN A 201 16.93 -3.43 14.40
C ASN A 201 18.08 -3.15 13.43
N ILE A 202 18.93 -2.19 13.78
CA ILE A 202 20.07 -1.73 12.97
C ILE A 202 21.41 -2.26 13.50
N ALA A 203 21.42 -3.19 14.46
CA ALA A 203 22.65 -3.63 15.13
C ALA A 203 23.65 -4.33 14.19
N THR A 204 23.16 -4.86 13.06
CA THR A 204 23.95 -5.55 12.03
C THR A 204 23.72 -4.97 10.63
N ALA A 205 22.95 -3.88 10.51
CA ALA A 205 22.72 -3.24 9.24
C ALA A 205 24.04 -2.69 8.69
N HIS A 206 24.20 -2.75 7.37
CA HIS A 206 25.07 -1.84 6.67
C HIS A 206 24.45 -0.43 6.77
N ILE A 207 25.28 0.57 7.02
CA ILE A 207 24.86 1.96 7.11
C ILE A 207 25.86 2.68 6.24
N ASP A 208 25.36 3.38 5.23
CA ASP A 208 26.22 4.07 4.29
C ASP A 208 27.13 5.09 5.02
N ASP A 209 28.35 5.28 4.49
CA ASP A 209 29.39 6.11 5.09
C ASP A 209 29.16 7.61 4.84
N ASP A 210 28.20 7.96 3.99
CA ASP A 210 27.96 9.33 3.51
C ASP A 210 27.20 10.20 4.51
N GLY A 211 26.59 9.60 5.54
CA GLY A 211 25.81 10.31 6.55
C GLY A 211 26.08 9.91 8.01
N THR A 212 25.28 10.47 8.92
CA THR A 212 25.22 10.00 10.31
C THR A 212 23.76 9.86 10.68
N LEU A 213 23.36 8.64 11.10
CA LEU A 213 22.01 8.40 11.59
C LEU A 213 21.70 9.36 12.73
N ALA A 214 20.67 10.17 12.54
CA ALA A 214 20.12 11.07 13.53
C ALA A 214 18.61 11.16 13.30
N VAL A 215 17.86 11.40 14.37
CA VAL A 215 16.42 11.66 14.25
C VAL A 215 16.21 12.86 13.32
N GLY A 216 15.29 12.72 12.36
CA GLY A 216 14.98 13.70 11.32
C GLY A 216 15.72 13.48 9.98
N VAL A 217 16.69 12.58 9.91
CA VAL A 217 17.37 12.28 8.64
C VAL A 217 16.50 11.34 7.79
N VAL A 218 16.32 11.66 6.51
CA VAL A 218 15.62 10.78 5.56
C VAL A 218 16.56 9.67 5.13
N VAL A 219 16.06 8.44 5.26
CA VAL A 219 16.78 7.25 4.85
C VAL A 219 15.87 6.34 4.04
N GLU A 220 16.46 5.60 3.12
CA GLU A 220 15.88 4.38 2.56
C GLU A 220 16.41 3.20 3.38
N VAL A 221 15.51 2.36 3.85
CA VAL A 221 15.83 1.19 4.66
C VAL A 221 15.44 -0.03 3.87
N GLU A 222 16.42 -0.85 3.50
CA GLU A 222 16.18 -2.22 3.08
C GLU A 222 16.12 -3.09 4.33
N TYR A 223 15.09 -3.91 4.50
CA TYR A 223 14.89 -4.65 5.74
C TYR A 223 14.18 -5.97 5.53
N VAL A 224 14.51 -6.93 6.41
CA VAL A 224 13.79 -8.20 6.50
C VAL A 224 12.90 -8.22 7.74
N VAL A 225 11.81 -8.97 7.67
CA VAL A 225 10.93 -9.22 8.84
C VAL A 225 11.33 -10.55 9.47
N GLU A 226 11.82 -10.53 10.70
CA GLU A 226 12.20 -11.72 11.45
C GLU A 226 10.98 -12.57 11.84
N SER A 227 11.18 -13.86 12.10
CA SER A 227 10.12 -14.83 12.48
C SER A 227 9.27 -14.45 13.70
N ASP A 228 9.69 -13.48 14.52
CA ASP A 228 8.93 -12.95 15.67
C ASP A 228 8.17 -11.65 15.35
N GLY A 229 8.18 -11.21 14.10
CA GLY A 229 7.57 -9.99 13.59
C GLY A 229 8.40 -8.72 13.83
N SER A 230 9.63 -8.84 14.34
CA SER A 230 10.54 -7.70 14.43
C SER A 230 11.20 -7.41 13.07
N LEU A 231 11.49 -6.15 12.77
CA LEU A 231 12.14 -5.75 11.53
C LEU A 231 13.65 -5.67 11.78
N ARG A 232 14.48 -6.22 10.89
CA ARG A 232 15.94 -6.07 10.91
C ARG A 232 16.35 -5.37 9.62
N ALA A 233 16.98 -4.20 9.76
CA ALA A 233 17.56 -3.50 8.63
C ALA A 233 18.76 -4.29 8.09
N LEU A 234 18.85 -4.37 6.76
CA LEU A 234 19.96 -4.94 6.00
C LEU A 234 20.90 -3.83 5.55
N ASP A 235 20.34 -2.81 4.90
CA ASP A 235 21.04 -1.58 4.49
C ASP A 235 20.25 -0.34 4.88
N VAL A 236 20.95 0.76 5.06
CA VAL A 236 20.39 2.07 5.38
C VAL A 236 21.16 3.12 4.60
N ASP A 237 20.51 3.64 3.57
CA ASP A 237 21.06 4.65 2.67
C ASP A 237 20.49 6.03 2.99
N PHE A 238 21.36 7.05 2.93
CA PHE A 238 20.95 8.43 3.13
C PHE A 238 20.36 8.98 1.84
N LYS A 239 19.17 9.57 1.90
CA LYS A 239 18.65 10.38 0.80
C LYS A 239 19.07 11.82 1.05
N ASP A 240 19.96 12.34 0.21
CA ASP A 240 20.31 13.76 0.25
C ASP A 240 19.20 14.57 -0.44
N ASP A 241 18.72 15.63 0.22
CA ASP A 241 17.77 16.61 -0.35
C ASP A 241 18.38 17.44 -1.51
N ASP A 242 19.64 17.19 -1.88
CA ASP A 242 20.44 18.01 -2.80
C ASP A 242 20.35 17.58 -4.27
N ASP A 243 19.52 16.59 -4.66
CA ASP A 243 19.31 16.21 -6.07
C ASP A 243 18.48 17.23 -6.89
N ALA A 244 18.41 18.48 -6.43
CA ALA A 244 17.77 19.58 -7.12
C ALA A 244 18.68 20.35 -8.11
N ASP A 245 19.98 20.06 -8.24
CA ASP A 245 20.84 20.83 -9.15
C ASP A 245 22.11 20.07 -9.60
N ASP A 246 22.00 19.23 -10.64
CA ASP A 246 23.04 19.17 -11.67
C ASP A 246 22.47 18.70 -13.02
N SER A 247 22.06 19.70 -13.80
CA SER A 247 21.97 19.59 -15.25
C SER A 247 23.40 19.48 -15.81
N ASP A 248 23.78 18.36 -16.42
CA ASP A 248 24.43 18.31 -17.74
C ASP A 248 24.87 16.87 -18.11
N ASP A 249 24.21 16.34 -19.15
CA ASP A 249 24.71 15.42 -20.18
C ASP A 249 25.56 14.19 -19.77
N ASP A 250 24.96 12.99 -19.79
CA ASP A 250 25.24 11.96 -20.81
C ASP A 250 24.53 10.62 -20.49
N ASP A 251 23.65 10.20 -21.39
CA ASP A 251 23.24 8.82 -21.73
C ASP A 251 23.40 7.74 -20.64
N SER A 252 22.33 7.37 -19.96
CA SER A 252 21.97 5.96 -19.65
C SER A 252 20.50 5.87 -19.26
N ASP A 253 19.83 4.89 -19.86
CA ASP A 253 18.45 4.48 -19.60
C ASP A 253 18.29 4.11 -18.13
N ASP A 254 17.32 4.71 -17.41
CA ASP A 254 16.52 4.11 -16.34
C ASP A 254 15.40 5.11 -15.97
N ASP A 255 14.19 4.83 -16.45
CA ASP A 255 12.97 5.58 -16.18
C ASP A 255 12.38 5.12 -14.82
N ASP A 256 12.96 5.59 -13.71
CA ASP A 256 12.35 5.44 -12.38
C ASP A 256 11.38 6.62 -12.14
N ALA A 257 10.14 6.44 -12.61
CA ALA A 257 9.04 7.38 -12.38
C ALA A 257 8.22 6.94 -11.16
N TYR A 258 8.63 7.36 -9.95
CA TYR A 258 7.81 7.23 -8.73
C TYR A 258 7.23 8.59 -8.30
N GLY A 259 5.89 8.69 -8.42
CA GLY A 259 4.94 9.51 -7.63
C GLY A 259 5.26 10.96 -7.28
N ASP A 260 4.67 11.93 -7.99
CA ASP A 260 4.54 13.32 -7.55
C ASP A 260 3.40 13.45 -6.51
N ASP A 261 3.72 13.68 -5.25
CA ASP A 261 2.74 14.11 -4.23
C ASP A 261 2.45 15.63 -4.33
N ASP A 262 1.16 16.01 -4.22
CA ASP A 262 0.72 17.41 -4.31
C ASP A 262 1.00 18.16 -2.98
N HIS A 263 1.88 19.16 -3.02
CA HIS A 263 2.28 19.99 -1.88
C HIS A 263 1.75 21.44 -1.97
N ILE A 264 1.53 22.07 -0.81
CA ILE A 264 1.24 23.51 -0.71
C ILE A 264 1.78 24.15 0.56
N SER A 265 2.56 25.21 0.39
CA SER A 265 3.06 26.03 1.50
C SER A 265 2.26 27.33 1.69
N GLY A 266 2.08 27.76 2.94
CA GLY A 266 1.42 29.01 3.27
C GLY A 266 1.12 29.21 4.76
N VAL A 267 0.55 30.37 5.10
CA VAL A 267 0.25 30.70 6.51
C VAL A 267 -1.08 30.12 6.96
N VAL A 268 -1.10 29.47 8.12
CA VAL A 268 -2.32 28.99 8.78
C VAL A 268 -3.23 30.16 9.16
N GLN A 269 -4.36 30.27 8.47
CA GLN A 269 -5.34 31.36 8.61
C GLN A 269 -6.37 31.07 9.71
N SER A 270 -6.72 29.80 9.92
CA SER A 270 -7.64 29.38 10.99
C SER A 270 -7.49 27.90 11.32
N ILE A 271 -7.81 27.54 12.57
CA ILE A 271 -7.83 26.15 13.08
C ILE A 271 -9.18 25.90 13.76
N SER A 272 -9.84 24.80 13.42
CA SER A 272 -11.11 24.38 14.03
C SER A 272 -11.22 22.86 14.13
N GLY A 273 -10.81 22.30 15.27
CA GLY A 273 -10.81 20.85 15.47
C GLY A 273 -9.67 20.22 14.65
N THR A 274 -10.01 19.30 13.76
CA THR A 274 -9.07 18.68 12.81
C THR A 274 -9.01 19.42 11.47
N MET A 275 -9.57 20.62 11.35
CA MET A 275 -9.51 21.38 10.10
C MET A 275 -8.60 22.60 10.23
N ILE A 276 -7.70 22.78 9.27
CA ILE A 276 -6.91 24.01 9.12
C ILE A 276 -7.20 24.69 7.78
N VAL A 277 -6.95 26.00 7.71
CA VAL A 277 -7.09 26.77 6.47
C VAL A 277 -5.76 27.41 6.10
N VAL A 278 -5.24 27.10 4.91
CA VAL A 278 -4.00 27.66 4.34
C VAL A 278 -4.30 28.12 2.91
N GLU A 279 -3.88 29.33 2.54
CA GLU A 279 -4.18 29.96 1.24
C GLU A 279 -5.68 29.95 0.83
N GLY A 280 -6.58 29.97 1.83
CA GLY A 280 -8.02 29.91 1.62
C GLY A 280 -8.58 28.52 1.30
N MET A 281 -7.74 27.48 1.29
CA MET A 281 -8.11 26.07 1.17
C MET A 281 -8.21 25.42 2.54
N THR A 282 -9.10 24.44 2.69
CA THR A 282 -9.40 23.80 3.99
C THR A 282 -8.94 22.35 3.99
N PHE A 283 -8.05 22.02 4.91
CA PHE A 283 -7.41 20.71 5.03
C PHE A 283 -7.89 20.01 6.30
N ASP A 284 -8.24 18.74 6.20
CA ASP A 284 -8.42 17.85 7.34
C ASP A 284 -7.06 17.28 7.74
N ILE A 285 -6.65 17.52 8.98
CA ILE A 285 -5.39 17.05 9.57
C ILE A 285 -5.63 15.90 10.56
N SER A 286 -6.80 15.24 10.52
CA SER A 286 -7.13 14.16 11.46
C SER A 286 -6.23 12.92 11.33
N ARG A 287 -5.50 12.80 10.21
CA ARG A 287 -4.56 11.72 9.91
C ARG A 287 -3.18 12.21 9.48
N ALA A 288 -2.96 13.53 9.47
CA ALA A 288 -1.69 14.09 9.05
C ALA A 288 -0.61 13.78 10.10
N SER A 289 0.59 13.44 9.62
CA SER A 289 1.82 13.69 10.36
C SER A 289 1.92 15.21 10.57
N ILE A 290 2.21 15.66 11.79
CA ILE A 290 2.43 17.07 12.08
C ILE A 290 3.79 17.11 12.75
N ASP A 291 4.73 17.78 12.11
CA ASP A 291 6.11 17.87 12.57
C ASP A 291 6.17 18.42 14.02
N ASP A 292 7.03 17.84 14.84
CA ASP A 292 7.13 18.11 16.27
C ASP A 292 7.97 19.37 16.58
N ASP A 293 8.67 19.91 15.58
CA ASP A 293 9.56 21.06 15.73
C ASP A 293 8.80 22.40 15.82
N GLY A 294 7.52 22.43 15.44
CA GLY A 294 6.64 23.59 15.53
C GLY A 294 5.41 23.39 16.42
N THR A 295 4.72 24.50 16.74
CA THR A 295 3.35 24.42 17.29
C THR A 295 2.38 24.88 16.22
N LEU A 296 1.51 23.97 15.77
CA LEU A 296 0.44 24.30 14.83
C LEU A 296 -0.47 25.38 15.42
N ALA A 297 -0.33 26.61 14.95
CA ALA A 297 -1.04 27.78 15.43
C ALA A 297 -1.45 28.69 14.28
N VAL A 298 -2.47 29.52 14.51
CA VAL A 298 -2.85 30.55 13.52
C VAL A 298 -1.70 31.55 13.40
N GLY A 299 -1.26 31.78 12.17
CA GLY A 299 -0.13 32.66 11.84
C GLY A 299 1.19 31.93 11.58
N THR A 300 1.25 30.62 11.74
CA THR A 300 2.43 29.80 11.42
C THR A 300 2.49 29.52 9.92
N PHE A 301 3.66 29.63 9.30
CA PHE A 301 3.90 29.15 7.94
C PHE A 301 4.07 27.63 7.97
N VAL A 302 3.40 26.94 7.07
CA VAL A 302 3.43 25.48 6.99
C VAL A 302 3.51 25.05 5.54
N GLU A 303 4.22 23.96 5.28
CA GLU A 303 4.04 23.14 4.08
C GLU A 303 3.04 22.04 4.38
N ILE A 304 2.14 21.77 3.45
CA ILE A 304 1.16 20.72 3.57
C ILE A 304 1.29 19.81 2.35
N GLU A 305 1.66 18.57 2.59
CA GLU A 305 1.44 17.50 1.63
C GLU A 305 0.01 17.00 1.81
N TYR A 306 -0.75 16.89 0.72
CA TYR A 306 -2.16 16.55 0.81
C TYR A 306 -2.67 15.77 -0.39
N VAL A 307 -3.70 14.99 -0.12
CA VAL A 307 -4.50 14.33 -1.16
C VAL A 307 -5.87 14.98 -1.27
N THR A 308 -6.37 15.10 -2.49
CA THR A 308 -7.73 15.57 -2.76
C THR A 308 -8.70 14.40 -2.76
N LEU A 309 -9.63 14.35 -1.80
CA LEU A 309 -10.65 13.32 -1.70
C LEU A 309 -11.72 13.47 -2.80
N SER A 310 -12.44 12.38 -3.08
CA SER A 310 -13.47 12.35 -4.14
C SER A 310 -14.64 13.33 -3.98
N ASP A 311 -14.86 13.87 -2.76
CA ASP A 311 -15.86 14.91 -2.49
C ASP A 311 -15.32 16.35 -2.63
N GLY A 312 -14.04 16.49 -3.00
CA GLY A 312 -13.32 17.74 -3.16
C GLY A 312 -12.76 18.32 -1.86
N SER A 313 -12.83 17.58 -0.74
CA SER A 313 -12.12 17.94 0.49
C SER A 313 -10.64 17.55 0.41
N LEU A 314 -9.79 18.28 1.13
CA LEU A 314 -8.35 18.05 1.16
C LEU A 314 -8.00 17.35 2.47
N LEU A 315 -7.29 16.23 2.40
CA LEU A 315 -6.76 15.52 3.56
C LEU A 315 -5.25 15.73 3.57
N ALA A 316 -4.73 16.36 4.60
CA ALA A 316 -3.29 16.49 4.80
C ALA A 316 -2.71 15.12 5.20
N LEU A 317 -1.63 14.73 4.53
CA LEU A 317 -0.80 13.58 4.85
C LEU A 317 0.33 14.01 5.78
N GLU A 318 0.89 15.18 5.51
CA GLU A 318 1.94 15.80 6.30
C GLU A 318 1.73 17.32 6.43
N VAL A 319 2.11 17.87 7.58
CA VAL A 319 2.16 19.30 7.85
C VAL A 319 3.51 19.62 8.48
N GLU A 320 4.39 20.23 7.69
CA GLU A 320 5.73 20.63 8.09
C GLU A 320 5.79 22.10 8.46
N PHE A 321 6.67 22.45 9.38
CA PHE A 321 6.92 23.82 9.78
C PHE A 321 8.21 24.30 9.11
N GLU A 322 8.10 25.20 8.13
CA GLU A 322 9.27 25.98 7.76
C GLU A 322 9.54 27.00 8.86
N ASP A 323 10.73 26.92 9.46
CA ASP A 323 11.26 28.02 10.24
C ASP A 323 11.38 29.22 9.29
N ASP A 324 10.47 30.17 9.46
CA ASP A 324 10.59 31.52 8.93
C ASP A 324 11.89 32.13 9.50
N ASP A 325 13.05 31.81 8.90
CA ASP A 325 14.23 32.66 8.85
C ASP A 325 13.87 33.88 7.97
N LEU A 326 12.82 34.60 8.37
CA LEU A 326 12.59 35.96 8.00
C LEU A 326 13.69 36.75 8.69
N ASP A 327 14.82 36.85 8.01
CA ASP A 327 15.83 37.87 8.22
C ASP A 327 15.13 39.17 8.63
N GLU A 328 15.28 39.51 9.91
CA GLU A 328 15.04 40.86 10.40
C GLU A 328 16.07 41.76 9.73
N ASP A 329 15.79 42.15 8.49
CA ASP A 329 16.44 43.28 7.83
C ASP A 329 16.07 44.55 8.61
N ASP A 330 16.97 44.87 9.52
CA ASP A 330 17.14 46.15 10.22
C ASP A 330 17.33 47.28 9.17
N ASP A 331 16.25 47.97 8.75
CA ASP A 331 16.14 49.46 8.59
C ASP A 331 14.83 49.96 7.90
#